data_AF-A0A1U8P7I2-F1
#
_entry.id   AF-A0A1U8P7I2-F1
#
_cell.length_a   1.000
_cell.length_b   1.000
_cell.length_c   1.000
_cell.angle_alpha   90.00
_cell.angle_beta   90.00
_cell.angle_gamma   90.00
#
_symmetry.space_group_name_H-M   'P 1'
#
loop_
_entity.id
_entity.type
_entity.pdbx_description
1 polymer ?
#
loop_
_entity_poly.entity_id
_entity_poly.type
_entity_poly.pdbx_seq_one_letter_code
_entity_poly.pdbx_strand_id
1 'polypeptide(L)'
;MVSQRSESASRGRGSGRGGSVTRGGARRTSEVATQQSENESGDQIEVNGIQTSGTVCIISAIKASKPLYQGCAAFLTYVINSDSVESKCSKIRTICEFPDVFSEELPRLSPEREVEFVIKVYPGTDPMSIPSYRMLPTELKELKVQLQDLLDRGFIRPSTSP
;
A
#
# COMPACT_ATOMS: atom_id res chain seq x y z
N MET A 1 16.40 -11.85 4.29
CA MET A 1 15.96 -13.02 3.49
C MET A 1 15.27 -13.97 4.44
N VAL A 2 13.94 -14.07 4.42
CA VAL A 2 13.22 -15.06 5.24
C VAL A 2 13.00 -16.29 4.39
N SER A 3 13.67 -17.39 4.75
CA SER A 3 13.55 -18.66 4.05
C SER A 3 12.32 -19.40 4.56
N GLN A 4 11.28 -19.51 3.73
CA GLN A 4 10.10 -20.29 4.03
C GLN A 4 10.24 -21.67 3.39
N ARG A 5 10.19 -22.74 4.19
CA ARG A 5 10.17 -24.12 3.70
C ARG A 5 8.87 -24.78 4.13
N SER A 6 8.11 -25.26 3.16
CA SER A 6 6.85 -25.99 3.37
C SER A 6 7.08 -27.48 3.09
N GLU A 7 6.69 -28.37 4.01
CA GLU A 7 6.71 -29.82 3.80
C GLU A 7 5.30 -30.42 3.91
N SER A 8 5.00 -31.43 3.09
CA SER A 8 3.73 -32.16 3.06
C SER A 8 3.95 -33.65 3.28
N ALA A 9 3.10 -34.31 4.08
CA ALA A 9 3.26 -35.72 4.45
C ALA A 9 2.09 -36.61 3.98
N SER A 10 2.43 -37.85 3.63
CA SER A 10 1.70 -38.84 2.83
C SER A 10 0.81 -39.83 3.61
N ARG A 11 -0.21 -40.36 2.94
CA ARG A 11 -1.25 -41.31 3.44
C ARG A 11 -0.76 -42.75 3.63
N GLY A 12 -1.05 -43.37 4.78
CA GLY A 12 -0.94 -44.83 5.02
C GLY A 12 -2.32 -45.49 5.20
N ARG A 13 -2.58 -46.60 4.49
CA ARG A 13 -3.81 -47.42 4.56
C ARG A 13 -3.62 -48.62 5.51
N GLY A 14 -4.59 -48.90 6.38
CA GLY A 14 -4.67 -50.11 7.19
C GLY A 14 -6.09 -50.66 7.27
N SER A 15 -6.26 -51.96 7.00
CA SER A 15 -7.51 -52.71 6.90
C SER A 15 -7.79 -53.50 8.19
N GLY A 16 -9.06 -53.61 8.63
CA GLY A 16 -9.48 -54.51 9.71
C GLY A 16 -10.97 -54.45 10.04
N ARG A 17 -11.68 -55.58 9.88
CA ARG A 17 -13.12 -55.82 10.16
C ARG A 17 -13.36 -56.23 11.63
N GLY A 18 -14.49 -55.81 12.20
CA GLY A 18 -15.08 -56.37 13.45
C GLY A 18 -16.11 -55.42 14.06
N GLY A 19 -17.37 -55.86 14.18
CA GLY A 19 -18.52 -54.99 14.52
C GLY A 19 -18.85 -54.89 16.02
N SER A 20 -19.58 -53.82 16.38
CA SER A 20 -20.69 -53.76 17.35
C SER A 20 -21.12 -52.28 17.51
N VAL A 21 -22.43 -52.02 17.51
CA VAL A 21 -23.03 -50.68 17.58
C VAL A 21 -23.27 -50.29 19.04
N THR A 22 -22.62 -49.22 19.51
CA THR A 22 -23.17 -48.31 20.53
C THR A 22 -22.68 -46.88 20.30
N ARG A 23 -23.58 -45.93 20.59
CA ARG A 23 -23.47 -44.46 20.42
C ARG A 23 -22.11 -43.91 20.86
N GLY A 24 -21.39 -43.24 19.97
CA GLY A 24 -20.13 -42.55 20.27
C GLY A 24 -19.93 -41.35 19.35
N GLY A 25 -19.65 -40.19 19.96
CA GLY A 25 -19.61 -38.88 19.32
C GLY A 25 -18.74 -38.78 18.07
N ALA A 26 -19.14 -37.86 17.19
CA ALA A 26 -18.40 -37.49 16.00
C ALA A 26 -16.94 -37.18 16.37
N ARG A 27 -16.02 -38.05 15.90
CA ARG A 27 -14.58 -37.81 15.96
C ARG A 27 -14.29 -36.55 15.16
N ARG A 28 -14.01 -35.45 15.86
CA ARG A 28 -13.41 -34.25 15.27
C ARG A 28 -12.03 -34.66 14.76
N THR A 29 -11.85 -34.56 13.45
CA THR A 29 -10.52 -34.64 12.84
C THR A 29 -10.07 -33.21 12.65
N SER A 30 -9.00 -32.83 13.35
CA SER A 30 -8.34 -31.54 13.20
C SER A 30 -7.11 -31.76 12.33
N GLU A 31 -7.04 -31.10 11.18
CA GLU A 31 -5.77 -30.92 10.47
C GLU A 31 -5.04 -29.73 11.09
N VAL A 32 -3.78 -29.96 11.47
CA VAL A 32 -2.90 -28.95 12.06
C VAL A 32 -2.03 -28.40 10.93
N ALA A 33 -2.16 -27.12 10.62
CA ALA A 33 -1.24 -26.42 9.73
C ALA A 33 -0.24 -25.64 10.61
N THR A 34 1.02 -26.08 10.59
CA THR A 34 2.11 -25.47 11.36
C THR A 34 2.80 -24.41 10.53
N GLN A 35 2.82 -23.16 11.01
CA GLN A 35 3.64 -22.09 10.45
C GLN A 35 4.69 -21.67 11.49
N GLN A 36 5.96 -21.80 11.12
CA GLN A 36 7.09 -21.40 11.95
C GLN A 36 7.55 -19.99 11.53
N SER A 37 7.69 -19.09 12.50
CA SER A 37 8.25 -17.74 12.29
C SER A 37 9.20 -17.40 13.43
N GLU A 38 10.35 -16.81 13.09
CA GLU A 38 11.30 -16.28 14.07
C GLU A 38 11.04 -14.78 14.27
N ASN A 39 11.09 -14.32 15.53
CA ASN A 39 11.06 -12.89 15.85
C ASN A 39 12.49 -12.32 15.91
N GLU A 40 12.64 -10.98 15.93
CA GLU A 40 13.95 -10.31 15.95
C GLU A 40 14.79 -10.59 17.22
N SER A 41 14.20 -11.23 18.24
CA SER A 41 14.87 -11.60 19.50
C SER A 41 15.49 -13.01 19.46
N GLY A 42 15.31 -13.76 18.36
CA GLY A 42 15.77 -15.14 18.24
C GLY A 42 14.89 -16.16 18.97
N ASP A 43 13.73 -15.75 19.48
CA ASP A 43 12.75 -16.69 20.05
C ASP A 43 11.95 -17.34 18.91
N GLN A 44 11.91 -18.67 18.92
CA GLN A 44 11.20 -19.46 17.92
C GLN A 44 9.69 -19.47 18.25
N ILE A 45 8.88 -18.81 17.41
CA ILE A 45 7.42 -18.78 17.57
C ILE A 45 6.80 -19.78 16.61
N GLU A 46 6.24 -20.87 17.15
CA GLU A 46 5.44 -21.83 16.41
C GLU A 46 3.96 -21.41 16.47
N VAL A 47 3.42 -20.94 15.34
CA VAL A 47 2.01 -20.60 15.22
C VAL A 47 1.29 -21.75 14.55
N ASN A 48 0.66 -22.59 15.36
CA ASN A 48 -0.22 -23.64 14.88
C ASN A 48 -1.60 -23.04 14.57
N GLY A 49 -1.89 -22.88 13.28
CA GLY A 49 -3.18 -22.42 12.81
C GLY A 49 -4.21 -23.53 12.94
N ILE A 50 -5.15 -23.39 13.87
CA ILE A 50 -6.33 -24.25 13.91
C ILE A 50 -7.31 -23.70 12.88
N GLN A 51 -7.45 -24.39 11.75
CA GLN A 51 -8.54 -24.11 10.81
C GLN A 51 -9.82 -24.64 11.43
N THR A 52 -10.51 -23.79 12.20
CA THR A 52 -11.83 -24.14 12.72
C THR A 52 -12.80 -24.13 11.54
N SER A 53 -13.35 -25.29 11.19
CA SER A 53 -14.41 -25.43 10.18
C SER A 53 -15.76 -24.87 10.67
N GLY A 54 -15.74 -23.89 11.57
CA GLY A 54 -16.90 -23.32 12.26
C GLY A 54 -17.05 -21.83 11.98
N THR A 55 -18.20 -21.26 12.38
CA THR A 55 -18.47 -19.83 12.25
C THR A 55 -17.57 -19.03 13.18
N VAL A 56 -16.77 -18.12 12.62
CA VAL A 56 -16.04 -17.12 13.40
C VAL A 56 -17.05 -16.25 14.14
N CYS A 57 -16.98 -16.24 15.47
CA CYS A 57 -17.88 -15.45 16.29
C CYS A 57 -17.21 -14.12 16.64
N ILE A 58 -17.69 -13.02 16.05
CA ILE A 58 -17.27 -11.66 16.39
C ILE A 58 -18.12 -11.20 17.57
N ILE A 59 -17.47 -10.87 18.68
CA ILE A 59 -18.13 -10.34 19.89
C ILE A 59 -17.70 -8.90 20.15
N SER A 60 -18.53 -8.12 20.84
CA SER A 60 -18.14 -6.78 21.28
C SER A 60 -17.15 -6.84 22.45
N ALA A 61 -16.36 -5.77 22.63
CA ALA A 61 -15.44 -5.63 23.76
C ALA A 61 -16.14 -5.79 25.12
N ILE A 62 -17.37 -5.29 25.24
CA ILE A 62 -18.18 -5.41 26.46
C ILE A 62 -18.54 -6.87 26.75
N LYS A 63 -18.81 -7.68 25.71
CA LYS A 63 -19.06 -9.11 25.90
C LYS A 63 -17.77 -9.87 26.19
N ALA A 64 -16.64 -9.41 25.63
CA ALA A 64 -15.33 -9.98 25.89
C ALA A 64 -14.81 -9.71 27.31
N SER A 65 -15.27 -8.67 28.01
CA SER A 65 -14.78 -8.35 29.37
C SER A 65 -15.06 -9.47 30.38
N LYS A 66 -16.26 -10.07 30.34
CA LYS A 66 -16.67 -11.14 31.27
C LYS A 66 -15.73 -12.37 31.23
N PRO A 67 -15.45 -12.99 30.07
CA PRO A 67 -14.52 -14.12 30.02
C PRO A 67 -13.08 -13.72 30.37
N LEU A 68 -12.64 -12.50 30.06
CA LEU A 68 -11.32 -12.02 30.45
C LEU A 68 -11.16 -11.97 31.98
N TYR A 69 -12.16 -11.45 32.71
CA TYR A 69 -12.14 -11.44 34.18
C TYR A 69 -12.29 -12.83 34.81
N GLN A 70 -12.83 -13.80 34.06
CA GLN A 70 -12.92 -15.20 34.49
C GLN A 70 -11.63 -16.00 34.22
N GLY A 71 -10.56 -15.33 33.76
CA GLY A 71 -9.25 -15.94 33.55
C GLY A 71 -9.10 -16.62 32.18
N CYS A 72 -9.97 -16.34 31.22
CA CYS A 72 -9.76 -16.81 29.85
C CYS A 72 -8.52 -16.14 29.23
N ALA A 73 -7.65 -16.94 28.61
CA ALA A 73 -6.51 -16.43 27.86
C ALA A 73 -7.00 -15.66 26.61
N ALA A 74 -6.40 -14.51 26.36
CA ALA A 74 -6.64 -13.71 25.18
C ALA A 74 -5.33 -13.24 24.57
N PHE A 75 -5.33 -13.10 23.25
CA PHE A 75 -4.18 -12.69 22.46
C PHE A 75 -4.55 -11.43 21.68
N LEU A 76 -3.70 -10.42 21.74
CA LEU A 76 -3.83 -9.22 20.93
C LEU A 76 -3.02 -9.41 19.65
N THR A 77 -3.69 -9.45 18.52
CA THR A 77 -3.05 -9.44 17.19
C THR A 77 -3.28 -8.09 16.56
N TYR A 78 -2.21 -7.42 16.14
CA TYR A 78 -2.29 -6.22 15.34
C TYR A 78 -1.84 -6.54 13.92
N VAL A 79 -2.53 -6.00 12.92
CA VAL A 79 -2.13 -6.10 11.52
C VAL A 79 -1.43 -4.79 11.16
N ILE A 80 -0.10 -4.82 11.03
CA ILE A 80 0.63 -3.70 10.42
C ILE A 80 0.47 -3.87 8.93
N ASN A 81 -0.27 -2.96 8.30
CA ASN A 81 -0.22 -2.84 6.86
C ASN A 81 1.10 -2.17 6.50
N SER A 82 2.10 -2.96 6.10
CA SER A 82 3.35 -2.47 5.51
C SER A 82 3.08 -2.00 4.07
N ASP A 83 2.15 -1.07 3.91
CA ASP A 83 2.16 -0.21 2.74
C ASP A 83 3.42 0.66 2.91
N SER A 84 4.53 0.20 2.31
CA SER A 84 5.68 1.06 2.05
C SER A 84 5.14 2.35 1.42
N VAL A 85 5.70 3.48 1.81
CA VAL A 85 5.32 4.82 1.33
C VAL A 85 5.77 5.02 -0.12
N GLU A 86 5.76 3.97 -0.92
CA GLU A 86 5.88 4.02 -2.36
C GLU A 86 4.45 4.01 -2.90
N SER A 87 4.06 5.15 -3.47
CA SER A 87 2.71 5.42 -3.95
C SER A 87 2.11 4.22 -4.69
N LYS A 88 0.84 3.90 -4.41
CA LYS A 88 0.10 2.76 -5.01
C LYS A 88 0.01 2.80 -6.55
N CYS A 89 0.53 3.85 -7.18
CA CYS A 89 0.68 3.99 -8.63
C CYS A 89 1.53 2.89 -9.25
N SER A 90 2.52 2.33 -8.55
CA SER A 90 3.35 1.20 -9.03
C SER A 90 2.59 -0.12 -9.18
N LYS A 91 1.30 -0.17 -8.81
CA LYS A 91 0.41 -1.33 -9.02
C LYS A 91 -0.49 -1.15 -10.26
N ILE A 92 -0.53 0.05 -10.84
CA ILE A 92 -1.30 0.33 -12.05
C ILE A 92 -0.42 -0.02 -13.24
N ARG A 93 -0.81 -1.09 -13.95
CA ARG A 93 -0.05 -1.64 -15.09
C ARG A 93 0.38 -0.56 -16.09
N THR A 94 -0.50 0.39 -16.40
CA THR A 94 -0.21 1.50 -17.33
C THR A 94 0.90 2.43 -16.85
N ILE A 95 1.00 2.71 -15.55
CA ILE A 95 2.05 3.59 -15.02
C ILE A 95 3.42 2.89 -15.09
N CYS A 96 3.44 1.59 -14.79
CA CYS A 96 4.66 0.77 -14.92
C CYS A 96 5.10 0.56 -16.37
N GLU A 97 4.16 0.56 -17.31
CA GLU A 97 4.45 0.42 -18.75
C GLU A 97 5.05 1.71 -19.35
N PHE A 98 4.79 2.89 -18.76
CA PHE A 98 5.25 4.19 -19.25
C PHE A 98 5.94 5.03 -18.15
N PRO A 99 7.06 4.57 -17.58
CA PRO A 99 7.74 5.27 -16.50
C PRO A 99 8.32 6.63 -16.92
N ASP A 100 8.62 6.80 -18.21
CA ASP A 100 9.08 8.03 -18.84
C ASP A 100 7.98 9.11 -18.95
N VAL A 101 6.72 8.69 -19.10
CA VAL A 101 5.57 9.60 -19.18
C VAL A 101 5.08 9.99 -17.78
N PHE A 102 5.14 9.06 -16.83
CA PHE A 102 4.66 9.23 -15.45
C PHE A 102 5.80 9.29 -14.44
N SER A 103 6.86 10.02 -14.76
CA SER A 103 7.97 10.28 -13.84
C SER A 103 7.51 11.16 -12.66
N GLU A 104 8.11 10.96 -11.49
CA GLU A 104 7.86 11.78 -10.29
C GLU A 104 8.32 13.24 -10.50
N GLU A 105 9.36 13.41 -11.32
CA GLU A 105 9.83 14.69 -11.79
C GLU A 105 9.22 15.02 -13.15
N LEU A 106 8.82 16.28 -13.35
CA LEU A 106 8.32 16.72 -14.65
C LEU A 106 9.42 16.53 -15.71
N PRO A 107 9.12 15.90 -16.86
CA PRO A 107 10.05 15.90 -17.98
C PRO A 107 10.39 17.35 -18.30
N ARG A 108 11.63 17.61 -18.72
CA ARG A 108 12.11 18.96 -19.09
C ARG A 108 11.18 19.61 -20.12
N LEU A 109 11.48 20.86 -20.50
CA LEU A 109 10.85 21.52 -21.64
C LEU A 109 10.54 20.51 -22.76
N SER A 110 9.34 20.64 -23.34
CA SER A 110 8.93 19.77 -24.44
C SER A 110 10.09 19.61 -25.42
N PRO A 111 10.41 18.39 -25.88
CA PRO A 111 11.44 18.18 -26.90
C PRO A 111 11.26 19.18 -28.03
N GLU A 112 12.35 19.60 -28.67
CA GLU A 112 12.30 20.52 -29.81
C GLU A 112 11.23 20.03 -30.79
N ARG A 113 10.08 20.72 -30.81
CA ARG A 113 8.94 20.35 -31.64
C ARG A 113 9.24 20.93 -33.01
N GLU A 114 9.05 20.12 -34.05
CA GLU A 114 9.19 20.55 -35.45
C GLU A 114 8.25 21.72 -35.81
N VAL A 115 7.20 21.93 -35.01
CA VAL A 115 6.21 22.99 -35.17
C VAL A 115 6.32 24.02 -34.04
N GLU A 116 6.55 25.28 -34.43
CA GLU A 116 6.50 26.43 -33.53
C GLU A 116 5.04 26.77 -33.18
N PHE A 117 4.76 26.98 -31.89
CA PHE A 117 3.42 27.39 -31.42
C PHE A 117 3.27 28.90 -31.54
N VAL A 118 2.63 29.34 -32.62
CA VAL A 118 2.33 30.76 -32.84
C VAL A 118 0.97 31.11 -32.26
N ILE A 119 0.94 32.06 -31.32
CA ILE A 119 -0.31 32.64 -30.79
C ILE A 119 -0.79 33.72 -31.76
N LYS A 120 -1.83 33.42 -32.53
CA LYS A 120 -2.47 34.40 -33.42
C LYS A 120 -3.44 35.27 -32.60
N VAL A 121 -3.15 36.57 -32.54
CA VAL A 121 -4.04 37.57 -31.94
C VAL A 121 -4.93 38.19 -33.01
N TYR A 122 -6.09 38.72 -32.61
CA TYR A 122 -6.93 39.47 -33.55
C TYR A 122 -6.20 40.76 -33.98
N PRO A 123 -6.28 41.17 -35.26
CA PRO A 123 -5.71 42.43 -35.71
C PRO A 123 -6.21 43.61 -34.86
N GLY A 124 -5.28 44.48 -34.42
CA GLY A 124 -5.59 45.60 -33.53
C GLY A 124 -5.68 45.26 -32.03
N THR A 125 -5.30 44.04 -31.63
CA THR A 125 -5.15 43.70 -30.20
C THR A 125 -3.83 44.28 -29.69
N ASP A 126 -3.92 45.24 -28.77
CA ASP A 126 -2.75 45.78 -28.08
C ASP A 126 -2.35 44.87 -26.88
N PRO A 127 -1.05 44.80 -26.53
CA PRO A 127 -0.61 44.15 -25.30
C PRO A 127 -1.29 44.77 -24.07
N MET A 128 -1.68 43.92 -23.11
CA MET A 128 -2.24 44.37 -21.84
C MET A 128 -1.23 44.20 -20.71
N SER A 129 -0.91 45.31 -20.05
CA SER A 129 -0.07 45.32 -18.83
C SER A 129 -0.95 45.48 -17.60
N ILE A 130 -1.03 44.43 -16.78
CA ILE A 130 -1.81 44.40 -15.54
C ILE A 130 -0.83 44.46 -14.37
N PRO A 131 -1.07 45.30 -13.33
CA PRO A 131 -0.21 45.35 -12.16
C PRO A 131 -0.21 44.01 -11.42
N SER A 132 0.93 43.65 -10.84
CA SER A 132 1.05 42.42 -10.04
C SER A 132 0.11 42.44 -8.83
N TYR A 133 -0.43 41.28 -8.48
CA TYR A 133 -1.28 41.12 -7.30
C TYR A 133 -0.51 41.41 -6.00
N ARG A 134 -1.19 41.95 -4.99
CA ARG A 134 -0.61 42.21 -3.67
C ARG A 134 -0.63 40.94 -2.83
N MET A 135 0.55 40.37 -2.58
CA MET A 135 0.75 39.18 -1.76
C MET A 135 1.41 39.52 -0.42
N LEU A 136 1.12 38.72 0.59
CA LEU A 136 1.78 38.79 1.90
C LEU A 136 3.27 38.37 1.77
N PRO A 137 4.15 38.77 2.71
CA PRO A 137 5.57 38.39 2.65
C PRO A 137 5.82 36.87 2.61
N THR A 138 4.98 36.09 3.31
CA THR A 138 5.08 34.63 3.33
C THR A 138 4.73 34.02 1.97
N GLU A 139 3.70 34.55 1.30
CA GLU A 139 3.29 34.11 -0.04
C GLU A 139 4.36 34.46 -1.08
N LEU A 140 4.94 35.66 -1.00
CA LEU A 140 6.04 36.07 -1.88
C LEU A 140 7.29 35.18 -1.73
N LYS A 141 7.59 34.74 -0.50
CA LYS A 141 8.70 33.82 -0.25
C LYS A 141 8.47 32.48 -0.94
N GLU A 142 7.26 31.92 -0.80
CA GLU A 142 6.89 30.66 -1.44
C GLU A 142 6.90 30.79 -2.97
N LEU A 143 6.28 31.86 -3.50
CA LEU A 143 6.27 32.13 -4.93
C LEU A 143 7.69 32.22 -5.51
N LYS A 144 8.60 32.87 -4.79
CA LYS A 144 10.00 32.97 -5.23
C LYS A 144 10.67 31.60 -5.32
N VAL A 145 10.40 30.70 -4.36
CA VAL A 145 10.95 29.32 -4.38
C VAL A 145 10.44 28.57 -5.62
N GLN A 146 9.15 28.67 -5.91
CA GLN A 146 8.55 28.01 -7.08
C GLN A 146 9.09 28.58 -8.40
N LEU A 147 9.22 29.91 -8.51
CA LEU A 147 9.80 30.55 -9.69
C LEU A 147 11.26 30.15 -9.90
N GLN A 148 12.04 29.99 -8.82
CA GLN A 148 13.43 29.55 -8.92
C GLN A 148 13.52 28.11 -9.42
N ASP A 149 12.70 27.20 -8.90
CA ASP A 149 12.64 25.82 -9.39
C ASP A 149 12.28 25.77 -10.89
N LEU A 150 11.31 26.59 -11.34
CA LEU A 150 10.97 26.68 -12.76
C LEU A 150 12.10 27.26 -13.64
N LEU A 151 12.88 28.21 -13.13
CA LEU A 151 14.06 28.75 -13.81
C LEU A 151 15.17 27.70 -13.91
N ASP A 152 15.46 27.00 -12.82
CA ASP A 152 16.50 25.98 -12.73
C ASP A 152 16.19 24.79 -13.66
N ARG A 153 14.90 24.46 -13.81
CA ARG A 153 14.41 23.45 -14.77
C ARG A 153 14.38 23.94 -16.21
N GLY A 154 14.51 25.24 -16.44
CA GLY A 154 14.47 25.87 -17.76
C GLY A 154 13.07 26.03 -18.35
N PHE A 155 11.99 25.87 -17.56
CA PHE A 155 10.63 26.04 -18.05
C PHE A 155 10.27 27.50 -18.38
N ILE A 156 10.92 28.44 -17.69
CA ILE A 156 10.74 29.87 -17.89
C ILE A 156 12.10 30.56 -18.05
N ARG A 157 12.09 31.78 -18.58
CA ARG A 157 13.26 32.66 -18.67
C ARG A 157 12.85 34.12 -18.45
N PRO A 158 13.77 34.97 -17.97
CA PRO A 158 13.52 36.41 -17.90
C PRO A 158 13.15 36.97 -19.28
N SER A 159 12.19 37.90 -19.32
CA SER A 159 11.72 38.55 -20.55
C SER A 159 11.27 39.98 -20.28
N THR A 160 11.28 40.80 -21.32
CA THR A 160 10.72 42.16 -21.31
C THR A 160 9.56 42.22 -22.29
N SER A 161 8.32 42.14 -21.78
CA SER A 161 7.11 42.33 -22.57
C SER A 161 6.73 43.82 -22.63
N PRO A 162 6.20 44.33 -23.77
CA PRO A 162 5.53 45.62 -23.83
C PRO A 162 4.28 45.67 -22.93
#